data_AF-A0AAN8BB74-F1
#
_entry.id   AF-A0AAN8BB74-F1
#
_cell.length_a   1.000
_cell.length_b   1.000
_cell.length_c   1.000
_cell.angle_alpha   90.00
_cell.angle_beta   90.00
_cell.angle_gamma   90.00
#
_symmetry.space_group_name_H-M   'P 1'
#
loop_
_entity.id
_entity.type
_entity.pdbx_description
1 polymer ?
#
loop_
_entity_poly.entity_id
_entity_poly.type
_entity_poly.pdbx_seq_one_letter_code
_entity_poly.pdbx_strand_id
1 'polypeptide(L)'
;MTRTHRAGRMALTSRGMLCLIGSACLWLPLLAEVVAEDSYLNEVQNSVPLSCSEGFTELGYYNGTVSQTDSGAPCLKWTEFPDYVMQYPGRGLGDHSYCRNPDRESNPWCFFRQNSGAIGWAYCDCHQGAARLVGSSASGSGRVEVYLNGQWGAVCDSHWTDRDASVICRQLGLG
;
A
#
# COMPACT_ATOMS: atom_id res chain seq x y z
N MET A 1 19.51 18.68 24.62
CA MET A 1 18.18 18.65 24.00
C MET A 1 18.23 17.68 22.83
N THR A 2 17.79 16.45 23.02
CA THR A 2 17.67 15.44 21.95
C THR A 2 16.46 14.59 22.32
N ARG A 3 15.32 14.92 21.70
CA ARG A 3 14.03 14.27 21.92
C ARG A 3 13.96 13.05 21.01
N THR A 4 13.94 11.86 21.59
CA THR A 4 13.94 10.58 20.87
C THR A 4 12.51 10.08 20.65
N HIS A 5 12.10 9.96 19.39
CA HIS A 5 10.78 9.48 18.93
C HIS A 5 10.82 7.97 18.58
N ARG A 6 9.77 7.19 18.90
CA ARG A 6 9.69 5.70 18.81
C ARG A 6 8.78 5.26 17.63
N ALA A 7 8.73 3.96 17.33
CA ALA A 7 7.77 3.39 16.38
C ALA A 7 6.43 3.10 17.08
N GLY A 8 5.29 3.33 16.39
CA GLY A 8 3.94 3.08 16.91
C GLY A 8 3.74 1.61 17.31
N ARG A 9 3.51 1.37 18.60
CA ARG A 9 3.20 0.04 19.15
C ARG A 9 1.71 -0.06 19.43
N MET A 10 1.08 -1.14 19.00
CA MET A 10 -0.30 -1.45 19.34
C MET A 10 -0.33 -2.53 20.43
N ALA A 11 -1.08 -2.28 21.49
CA ALA A 11 -1.43 -3.26 22.51
C ALA A 11 -2.93 -3.14 22.78
N LEU A 12 -3.70 -4.21 22.53
CA LEU A 12 -5.08 -4.30 22.97
C LEU A 12 -5.11 -4.44 24.49
N THR A 13 -5.10 -3.32 25.21
CA THR A 13 -5.49 -3.30 26.62
C THR A 13 -6.77 -2.49 26.74
N SER A 14 -7.89 -3.19 26.84
CA SER A 14 -9.10 -2.62 27.43
C SER A 14 -8.73 -2.08 28.80
N ARG A 15 -8.92 -0.76 28.99
CA ARG A 15 -8.66 0.06 30.19
C ARG A 15 -7.24 0.62 30.32
N GLY A 16 -7.16 1.94 30.08
CA GLY A 16 -6.36 2.95 30.79
C GLY A 16 -4.93 2.65 31.28
N MET A 17 -4.03 3.54 30.87
CA MET A 17 -2.84 4.04 31.62
C MET A 17 -1.45 3.44 31.28
N LEU A 18 -0.60 4.33 30.73
CA LEU A 18 0.88 4.48 30.75
C LEU A 18 1.85 3.27 30.80
N CYS A 19 2.87 3.25 29.90
CA CYS A 19 4.31 3.15 30.27
C CYS A 19 5.36 3.35 29.14
N LEU A 20 6.15 4.44 29.27
CA LEU A 20 7.61 4.66 29.17
C LEU A 20 8.54 4.15 28.00
N ILE A 21 9.10 5.17 27.30
CA ILE A 21 10.48 5.52 26.86
C ILE A 21 11.39 4.57 26.04
N GLY A 22 11.83 5.03 24.85
CA GLY A 22 13.22 4.84 24.34
C GLY A 22 13.45 4.59 22.82
N SER A 23 13.75 5.65 22.05
CA SER A 23 14.76 5.89 20.96
C SER A 23 15.04 4.85 19.83
N ALA A 24 15.33 5.12 18.53
CA ALA A 24 15.35 6.28 17.61
C ALA A 24 15.54 5.78 16.13
N CYS A 25 15.05 6.50 15.11
CA CYS A 25 15.45 6.39 13.68
C CYS A 25 16.38 7.56 13.32
N LEU A 26 17.50 7.31 12.63
CA LEU A 26 18.47 8.34 12.22
C LEU A 26 18.51 8.48 10.69
N TRP A 27 18.33 9.72 10.19
CA TRP A 27 18.76 10.20 8.88
C TRP A 27 19.37 11.60 9.07
N LEU A 28 20.60 11.83 8.58
CA LEU A 28 21.23 13.15 8.43
C LEU A 28 22.31 13.05 7.32
N PRO A 29 22.74 14.14 6.66
CA PRO A 29 22.20 15.53 6.60
C PRO A 29 22.06 16.04 5.11
N LEU A 30 21.38 17.15 4.78
CA LEU A 30 21.95 18.51 4.75
C LEU A 30 20.88 19.59 4.46
N LEU A 31 20.92 20.66 5.26
CA LEU A 31 20.57 22.07 5.01
C LEU A 31 19.21 22.49 4.43
N ALA A 32 18.55 23.33 5.25
CA ALA A 32 17.78 24.55 4.94
C ALA A 32 16.25 24.48 5.14
N GLU A 33 15.85 25.27 6.14
CA GLU A 33 14.55 25.92 6.37
C GLU A 33 13.35 25.07 6.81
N VAL A 34 12.96 25.34 8.06
CA VAL A 34 11.70 24.97 8.69
C VAL A 34 10.56 25.63 7.90
N VAL A 35 9.86 24.85 7.09
CA VAL A 35 8.50 25.20 6.65
C VAL A 35 7.55 24.38 7.51
N ALA A 36 6.81 25.09 8.37
CA ALA A 36 5.80 24.54 9.25
C ALA A 36 4.56 24.08 8.45
N GLU A 37 4.04 22.93 8.87
CA GLU A 37 2.64 22.47 8.88
C GLU A 37 1.80 22.48 7.57
N ASP A 38 1.01 21.41 7.41
CA ASP A 38 -0.14 21.23 6.48
C ASP A 38 0.04 20.72 5.03
N SER A 39 1.24 20.42 4.52
CA SER A 39 1.36 19.89 3.15
C SER A 39 1.50 18.37 3.03
N TYR A 40 1.93 17.65 4.08
CA TYR A 40 2.26 16.22 3.97
C TYR A 40 1.06 15.27 4.06
N LEU A 41 -0.07 15.73 4.61
CA LEU A 41 -1.30 14.90 4.70
C LEU A 41 -2.13 14.91 3.41
N ASN A 42 -1.78 15.74 2.43
CA ASN A 42 -2.51 15.84 1.15
C ASN A 42 -1.94 14.92 0.04
N GLU A 43 -0.79 14.28 0.24
CA GLU A 43 -0.24 13.33 -0.76
C GLU A 43 -0.78 11.91 -0.60
N VAL A 44 -1.05 11.47 0.64
CA VAL A 44 -1.54 10.11 0.93
C VAL A 44 -3.01 9.95 0.52
N GLN A 45 -3.79 11.04 0.58
CA GLN A 45 -5.22 11.02 0.24
C GLN A 45 -5.51 11.05 -1.26
N ASN A 46 -4.53 11.37 -2.12
CA ASN A 46 -4.76 11.64 -3.55
C ASN A 46 -3.99 10.74 -4.54
N SER A 47 -3.18 9.76 -4.11
CA SER A 47 -2.24 9.12 -5.05
C SER A 47 -2.27 7.60 -5.18
N VAL A 48 -2.93 6.81 -4.33
CA VAL A 48 -2.94 5.34 -4.51
C VAL A 48 -4.24 4.74 -3.99
N PRO A 49 -5.01 3.98 -4.81
CA PRO A 49 -6.10 3.16 -4.29
C PRO A 49 -5.57 2.22 -3.20
N LEU A 50 -6.13 2.27 -1.99
CA LEU A 50 -5.69 1.58 -0.76
C LEU A 50 -5.90 0.04 -0.79
N SER A 51 -6.01 -0.53 -1.97
CA SER A 51 -6.06 -1.94 -2.38
C SER A 51 -6.89 -2.00 -3.67
N CYS A 52 -6.77 -3.08 -4.44
CA CYS A 52 -7.62 -3.27 -5.61
C CYS A 52 -9.09 -3.57 -5.27
N SER A 53 -9.45 -3.71 -3.99
CA SER A 53 -10.81 -3.99 -3.50
C SER A 53 -11.84 -2.93 -3.89
N GLU A 54 -11.45 -1.66 -4.04
CA GLU A 54 -12.36 -0.55 -4.35
C GLU A 54 -12.38 -0.16 -5.84
N GLY A 55 -11.58 -0.82 -6.69
CA GLY A 55 -11.40 -0.45 -8.09
C GLY A 55 -12.33 -1.16 -9.09
N PHE A 56 -13.28 -1.98 -8.63
CA PHE A 56 -14.14 -2.77 -9.51
C PHE A 56 -15.40 -1.98 -9.91
N THR A 57 -15.65 -1.87 -11.21
CA THR A 57 -16.92 -1.36 -11.76
C THR A 57 -18.10 -2.25 -11.38
N GLU A 58 -19.34 -1.75 -11.53
CA GLU A 58 -20.57 -2.56 -11.36
C GLU A 58 -20.59 -3.83 -12.24
N LEU A 59 -19.80 -3.83 -13.33
CA LEU A 59 -19.63 -4.95 -14.25
C LEU A 59 -18.47 -5.90 -13.89
N GLY A 60 -17.75 -5.61 -12.80
CA GLY A 60 -16.65 -6.43 -12.27
C GLY A 60 -15.27 -6.17 -12.90
N TYR A 61 -15.09 -5.07 -13.64
CA TYR A 61 -13.78 -4.72 -14.23
C TYR A 61 -13.03 -3.73 -13.36
N TYR A 62 -11.76 -4.02 -13.10
CA TYR A 62 -10.88 -3.10 -12.39
C TYR A 62 -10.49 -1.90 -13.27
N ASN A 63 -10.70 -0.68 -12.79
CA ASN A 63 -10.40 0.56 -13.51
C ASN A 63 -9.36 1.46 -12.80
N GLY A 64 -8.65 0.94 -11.80
CA GLY A 64 -7.64 1.69 -11.07
C GLY A 64 -6.34 1.94 -11.84
N THR A 65 -5.36 2.52 -11.15
CA THR A 65 -4.10 3.04 -11.73
C THR A 65 -2.86 2.24 -11.36
N VAL A 66 -2.99 1.10 -10.67
CA VAL A 66 -1.85 0.22 -10.38
C VAL A 66 -1.24 -0.26 -11.71
N SER A 67 0.09 -0.21 -11.82
CA SER A 67 0.83 -0.57 -13.05
C SER A 67 2.09 -1.38 -12.76
N GLN A 68 2.09 -2.13 -11.66
CA GLN A 68 3.20 -3.00 -11.26
C GLN A 68 2.65 -4.34 -10.77
N THR A 69 3.41 -5.41 -11.00
CA THR A 69 3.11 -6.75 -10.50
C THR A 69 3.34 -6.83 -8.98
N ASP A 70 2.81 -7.86 -8.35
CA ASP A 70 3.07 -8.21 -6.93
C ASP A 70 4.57 -8.32 -6.57
N SER A 71 5.38 -8.69 -7.56
CA SER A 71 6.84 -8.79 -7.51
C SER A 71 7.56 -7.48 -7.84
N GLY A 72 6.82 -6.41 -8.13
CA GLY A 72 7.36 -5.08 -8.46
C GLY A 72 7.81 -4.92 -9.92
N ALA A 73 7.50 -5.87 -10.81
CA ALA A 73 7.83 -5.72 -12.22
C ALA A 73 6.88 -4.71 -12.88
N PRO A 74 7.40 -3.80 -13.74
CA PRO A 74 6.56 -2.84 -14.43
C PRO A 74 5.68 -3.53 -15.47
N CYS A 75 4.40 -3.15 -15.50
CA CYS A 75 3.46 -3.62 -16.50
C CYS A 75 3.76 -3.05 -17.90
N LEU A 76 3.50 -3.84 -18.93
CA LEU A 76 3.53 -3.44 -20.33
C LEU A 76 2.18 -2.83 -20.75
N LYS A 77 2.19 -2.05 -21.84
CA LYS A 77 0.96 -1.45 -22.35
C LYS A 77 0.09 -2.51 -23.04
N TRP A 78 -1.22 -2.44 -22.85
CA TRP A 78 -2.14 -3.37 -23.52
C TRP A 78 -2.11 -3.26 -25.04
N THR A 79 -1.88 -2.05 -25.56
CA THR A 79 -1.75 -1.79 -27.00
C THR A 79 -0.53 -2.45 -27.66
N GLU A 80 0.43 -2.96 -26.89
CA GLU A 80 1.50 -3.82 -27.41
C GLU A 80 0.99 -5.23 -27.79
N PHE A 81 -0.21 -5.59 -27.33
CA PHE A 81 -0.87 -6.88 -27.55
C PHE A 81 -2.25 -6.68 -28.23
N PRO A 82 -2.28 -6.17 -29.48
CA PRO A 82 -3.53 -5.77 -30.14
C PRO A 82 -4.55 -6.90 -30.27
N ASP A 83 -4.10 -8.14 -30.52
CA ASP A 83 -4.97 -9.31 -30.60
C ASP A 83 -5.72 -9.56 -29.28
N TYR A 84 -5.05 -9.35 -28.15
CA TYR A 84 -5.65 -9.48 -26.82
C TYR A 84 -6.67 -8.37 -26.55
N VAL A 85 -6.37 -7.14 -26.96
CA VAL A 85 -7.29 -5.99 -26.87
C VAL A 85 -8.56 -6.24 -27.69
N MET A 86 -8.42 -6.80 -28.91
CA MET A 86 -9.56 -7.15 -29.76
C MET A 86 -10.42 -8.27 -29.18
N GLN A 87 -9.84 -9.20 -28.43
CA GLN A 87 -10.57 -10.27 -27.76
C GLN A 87 -11.47 -9.78 -26.63
N TYR A 88 -11.09 -8.69 -25.95
CA TYR A 88 -11.80 -8.16 -24.77
C TYR A 88 -12.19 -6.68 -24.95
N PRO A 89 -13.07 -6.35 -25.92
CA PRO A 89 -13.45 -4.98 -26.21
C PRO A 89 -14.20 -4.34 -25.03
N GLY A 90 -13.91 -3.06 -24.77
CA GLY A 90 -14.57 -2.30 -23.71
C GLY A 90 -14.23 -2.74 -22.27
N ARG A 91 -13.20 -3.57 -22.08
CA ARG A 91 -12.73 -4.02 -20.75
C ARG A 91 -11.65 -3.12 -20.13
N GLY A 92 -11.53 -1.89 -20.62
CA GLY A 92 -10.52 -0.94 -20.15
C GLY A 92 -9.08 -1.27 -20.59
N LEU A 93 -8.90 -2.09 -21.63
CA LEU A 93 -7.60 -2.34 -22.26
C LEU A 93 -7.32 -1.20 -23.26
N GLY A 94 -6.18 -0.51 -23.12
CA GLY A 94 -5.86 0.68 -23.92
C GLY A 94 -4.39 1.08 -23.88
N ASP A 95 -4.07 2.29 -24.33
CA ASP A 95 -2.69 2.82 -24.39
C ASP A 95 -2.16 3.25 -23.02
N HIS A 96 -2.14 2.30 -22.09
CA HIS A 96 -1.62 2.44 -20.74
C HIS A 96 -1.15 1.08 -20.21
N SER A 97 -0.33 1.09 -19.17
CA SER A 97 0.16 -0.09 -18.47
C SER A 97 -0.63 -0.42 -17.20
N TYR A 98 -1.76 0.25 -16.95
CA TYR A 98 -2.56 -0.05 -15.78
C TYR A 98 -3.14 -1.46 -15.82
N CYS A 99 -3.08 -2.15 -14.68
CA CYS A 99 -3.63 -3.47 -14.47
C CYS A 99 -5.12 -3.52 -14.81
N ARG A 100 -5.58 -4.66 -15.31
CA ARG A 100 -6.99 -4.88 -15.65
C ARG A 100 -7.36 -6.30 -15.27
N ASN A 101 -8.66 -6.57 -15.28
CA ASN A 101 -9.22 -7.89 -15.02
C ASN A 101 -10.30 -8.21 -16.06
N PRO A 102 -9.95 -8.30 -17.36
CA PRO A 102 -10.92 -8.45 -18.44
C PRO A 102 -11.64 -9.81 -18.44
N ASP A 103 -11.01 -10.80 -17.82
CA ASP A 103 -11.37 -12.21 -17.73
C ASP A 103 -11.99 -12.61 -16.39
N ARG A 104 -12.16 -11.66 -15.46
CA ARG A 104 -12.81 -11.85 -14.14
C ARG A 104 -12.07 -12.84 -13.24
N GLU A 105 -10.75 -12.80 -13.28
CA GLU A 105 -9.89 -13.45 -12.30
C GLU A 105 -10.07 -12.87 -10.89
N SER A 106 -9.42 -13.50 -9.92
CA SER A 106 -9.51 -13.05 -8.52
C SER A 106 -8.88 -11.66 -8.29
N ASN A 107 -7.84 -11.31 -9.05
CA ASN A 107 -7.13 -10.04 -8.95
C ASN A 107 -6.84 -9.43 -10.33
N PRO A 108 -6.73 -8.10 -10.42
CA PRO A 108 -6.18 -7.44 -11.60
C PRO A 108 -4.77 -7.93 -11.90
N TRP A 109 -4.44 -8.01 -13.18
CA TRP A 109 -3.16 -8.49 -13.66
C TRP A 109 -2.70 -7.66 -14.87
N CYS A 110 -1.46 -7.87 -15.28
CA CYS A 110 -0.89 -7.27 -16.48
C CYS A 110 0.16 -8.17 -17.12
N PHE A 111 0.52 -7.88 -18.38
CA PHE A 111 1.71 -8.44 -18.99
C PHE A 111 2.97 -7.72 -18.50
N PHE A 112 4.06 -8.45 -18.35
CA PHE A 112 5.36 -7.88 -17.96
C PHE A 112 6.49 -8.59 -18.71
N ARG A 113 7.66 -7.93 -18.76
CA ARG A 113 8.87 -8.52 -19.33
C ARG A 113 9.66 -9.21 -18.23
N GLN A 114 9.89 -10.51 -18.40
CA GLN A 114 10.75 -11.30 -17.51
C GLN A 114 12.23 -10.97 -17.76
N ASN A 115 13.10 -11.37 -16.83
CA ASN A 115 14.55 -11.20 -16.96
C ASN A 115 15.14 -11.92 -18.18
N SER A 116 14.50 -12.99 -18.65
CA SER A 116 14.86 -13.69 -19.89
C SER A 116 14.50 -12.93 -21.16
N GLY A 117 13.75 -11.83 -21.05
CA GLY A 117 13.14 -11.10 -22.17
C GLY A 117 11.79 -11.67 -22.61
N ALA A 118 11.39 -12.84 -22.11
CA ALA A 118 10.08 -13.41 -22.40
C ALA A 118 8.95 -12.54 -21.82
N ILE A 119 7.82 -12.49 -22.53
CA ILE A 119 6.61 -11.86 -22.01
C ILE A 119 5.89 -12.87 -21.12
N GLY A 120 5.66 -12.49 -19.87
CA GLY A 120 4.81 -13.21 -18.92
C GLY A 120 3.60 -12.38 -18.52
N TRP A 121 2.78 -12.93 -17.64
CA TRP A 121 1.72 -12.23 -16.94
C TRP A 121 1.83 -12.51 -15.45
N ALA A 122 1.38 -11.56 -14.62
CA ALA A 122 1.33 -11.72 -13.17
C ALA A 122 0.24 -10.83 -12.59
N TYR A 123 -0.24 -11.19 -11.40
CA TYR A 123 -1.14 -10.34 -10.64
C TYR A 123 -0.46 -9.06 -10.23
N CYS A 124 -1.27 -8.01 -10.11
CA CYS A 124 -0.80 -6.71 -9.72
C CYS A 124 -0.70 -6.55 -8.21
N ASP A 125 0.16 -5.61 -7.81
CA ASP A 125 0.31 -5.24 -6.41
C ASP A 125 -0.95 -4.53 -5.90
N CYS A 126 -1.83 -5.34 -5.34
CA CYS A 126 -3.10 -4.93 -4.75
C CYS A 126 -3.02 -4.80 -3.22
N HIS A 127 -1.81 -4.79 -2.65
CA HIS A 127 -1.58 -4.74 -1.21
C HIS A 127 -1.27 -3.32 -0.70
N GLN A 128 -1.31 -2.31 -1.57
CA GLN A 128 -1.13 -0.91 -1.19
C GLN A 128 -2.06 -0.53 -0.04
N GLY A 129 -1.52 0.05 1.02
CA GLY A 129 -2.28 0.41 2.23
C GLY A 129 -2.55 -0.76 3.20
N ALA A 130 -2.16 -1.99 2.87
CA ALA A 130 -2.31 -3.13 3.79
C ALA A 130 -1.50 -2.90 5.07
N ALA A 131 -2.05 -3.34 6.20
CA ALA A 131 -1.41 -3.23 7.50
C ALA A 131 -1.09 -4.61 8.08
N ARG A 132 -0.06 -4.67 8.93
CA ARG A 132 0.27 -5.86 9.73
C ARG A 132 0.88 -5.48 11.08
N LEU A 133 0.84 -6.42 12.02
CA LEU A 133 1.52 -6.32 13.32
C LEU A 133 2.74 -7.23 13.31
N VAL A 134 3.91 -6.69 13.68
CA VAL A 134 5.18 -7.42 13.72
C VAL A 134 5.80 -7.39 15.12
N GLY A 135 6.40 -8.52 15.54
CA GLY A 135 7.29 -8.56 16.70
C GLY A 135 6.61 -8.74 18.06
N SER A 136 5.37 -9.24 18.11
CA SER A 136 4.72 -9.69 19.35
C SER A 136 4.23 -11.13 19.19
N SER A 137 4.25 -11.88 20.29
CA SER A 137 3.65 -13.22 20.38
C SER A 137 2.18 -13.17 20.82
N ALA A 138 1.69 -12.01 21.28
CA ALA A 138 0.30 -11.83 21.68
C ALA A 138 -0.56 -11.45 20.48
N SER A 139 -1.73 -12.09 20.33
CA SER A 139 -2.73 -11.74 19.33
C SER A 139 -3.17 -10.28 19.49
N GLY A 140 -3.16 -9.51 18.39
CA GLY A 140 -3.56 -8.11 18.41
C GLY A 140 -2.55 -7.16 19.07
N SER A 141 -1.29 -7.55 19.14
CA SER A 141 -0.22 -6.65 19.58
C SER A 141 0.96 -6.69 18.61
N GLY A 142 1.70 -5.59 18.52
CA GLY A 142 2.94 -5.51 17.75
C GLY A 142 3.26 -4.10 17.29
N ARG A 143 4.37 -3.96 16.56
CA ARG A 143 4.67 -2.76 15.78
C ARG A 143 3.77 -2.75 14.55
N VAL A 144 3.12 -1.63 14.29
CA VAL A 144 2.33 -1.45 13.07
C VAL A 144 3.27 -1.23 11.90
N GLU A 145 3.09 -2.02 10.85
CA GLU A 145 3.70 -1.79 9.55
C GLU A 145 2.62 -1.65 8.48
N VAL A 146 2.82 -0.71 7.57
CA VAL A 146 1.95 -0.48 6.41
C VAL A 146 2.73 -0.77 5.13
N TYR A 147 2.05 -1.29 4.12
CA TYR A 147 2.62 -1.59 2.82
C TYR A 147 2.36 -0.44 1.86
N LEU A 148 3.42 0.18 1.36
CA LEU A 148 3.36 1.27 0.39
C LEU A 148 4.46 1.10 -0.65
N ASN A 149 4.15 1.30 -1.93
CA ASN A 149 5.12 1.30 -3.04
C ASN A 149 6.05 0.07 -3.05
N GLY A 150 5.50 -1.14 -2.87
CA GLY A 150 6.30 -2.36 -2.90
C GLY A 150 6.94 -2.75 -1.56
N GLN A 151 6.82 -1.92 -0.51
CA GLN A 151 7.61 -2.05 0.71
C GLN A 151 6.79 -1.96 1.99
N TRP A 152 7.20 -2.73 3.00
CA TRP A 152 6.67 -2.62 4.36
C TRP A 152 7.46 -1.56 5.13
N GLY A 153 6.76 -0.54 5.64
CA GLY A 153 7.31 0.51 6.46
C GLY A 153 6.67 0.53 7.85
N ALA A 154 7.49 0.78 8.89
CA ALA A 154 6.96 1.00 10.23
C ALA A 154 6.32 2.39 10.34
N VAL A 155 5.21 2.47 11.07
CA VAL A 155 4.56 3.76 11.35
C VAL A 155 5.27 4.46 12.51
N CYS A 156 5.59 5.74 12.34
CA CYS A 156 6.16 6.58 13.38
C CYS A 156 5.15 6.83 14.51
N ASP A 157 5.61 6.94 15.75
CA ASP A 157 4.74 7.21 16.90
C ASP A 157 4.27 8.66 17.02
N SER A 158 5.00 9.60 16.40
CA SER A 158 4.69 11.01 16.43
C SER A 158 3.37 11.26 15.72
N HIS A 159 2.34 11.66 16.47
CA HIS A 159 0.95 11.87 16.04
C HIS A 159 0.10 10.61 15.86
N TRP A 160 0.59 9.44 16.26
CA TRP A 160 -0.24 8.24 16.32
C TRP A 160 -1.30 8.35 17.42
N THR A 161 -2.57 8.23 17.06
CA THR A 161 -3.72 8.33 17.98
C THR A 161 -4.50 7.02 18.09
N ASP A 162 -5.36 6.93 19.12
CA ASP A 162 -6.31 5.82 19.25
C ASP A 162 -7.27 5.74 18.06
N ARG A 163 -7.53 6.86 17.36
CA ARG A 163 -8.33 6.86 16.14
C ARG A 163 -7.60 6.12 15.03
N ASP A 164 -6.30 6.37 14.84
CA ASP A 164 -5.47 5.67 13.83
C ASP A 164 -5.36 4.17 14.17
N ALA A 165 -5.17 3.87 15.45
CA ALA A 165 -5.17 2.48 15.93
C ALA A 165 -6.51 1.78 15.65
N SER A 166 -7.65 2.46 15.84
CA SER A 166 -8.96 1.88 15.56
C SER A 166 -9.17 1.54 14.09
N VAL A 167 -8.61 2.33 13.17
CA VAL A 167 -8.66 2.06 11.72
C VAL A 167 -7.88 0.79 11.41
N ILE A 168 -6.65 0.67 11.92
CA ILE A 168 -5.83 -0.53 11.70
C ILE A 168 -6.46 -1.77 12.37
N CYS A 169 -7.01 -1.66 13.59
CA CYS A 169 -7.70 -2.79 14.23
C CYS A 169 -8.85 -3.32 13.37
N ARG A 170 -9.65 -2.44 12.76
CA ARG A 170 -10.73 -2.83 11.84
C ARG A 170 -10.20 -3.49 10.57
N GLN A 171 -9.15 -2.92 9.97
CA GLN A 171 -8.50 -3.52 8.78
C GLN A 171 -7.94 -4.93 9.07
N LEU A 172 -7.47 -5.17 10.29
CA LEU A 172 -6.94 -6.46 10.74
C LEU A 172 -8.01 -7.43 11.28
N GLY A 173 -9.29 -7.04 11.33
CA GLY A 173 -10.36 -7.87 11.88
C GLY A 173 -10.28 -8.08 13.40
N LEU A 174 -9.69 -7.14 14.14
CA LEU A 174 -9.45 -7.20 15.58
C LEU A 174 -10.41 -6.31 16.41
N GLY A 175 -11.43 -5.71 15.78
CA GLY A 175 -12.31 -4.69 16.38
C GLY A 175 -13.78 -4.87 16.06
#